data_AF-A0A2V6RGN1-F1
#
_entry.id   AF-A0A2V6RGN1-F1
#
_cell.length_a   1.000
_cell.length_b   1.000
_cell.length_c   1.000
_cell.angle_alpha   90.00
_cell.angle_beta   90.00
_cell.angle_gamma   90.00
#
_symmetry.space_group_name_H-M   'P 1'
#
loop_
_entity.id
_entity.type
_entity.pdbx_description
1 polymer ?
#
loop_
_entity_poly.entity_id
_entity_poly.type
_entity_poly.pdbx_seq_one_letter_code
_entity_poly.pdbx_strand_id
1 'polypeptide(L)'
;RQGMMGGAKAHCDGIVAFSQTDFTEDLKKITVPVLVMHGDDDQIVPYADSAPLSAKLLKNGILKTYKGFPHGMPTTEADTINADLLTFLKA
;
A
#
# COMPACT_ATOMS: atom_id res chain seq x y z
N ARG A 1 4.65 8.73 -16.46
CA ARG A 1 4.02 9.46 -17.60
C ARG A 1 2.72 8.82 -18.11
N GLN A 2 2.30 7.64 -17.64
CA GLN A 2 1.09 6.97 -18.15
C GLN A 2 -0.24 7.62 -17.69
N GLY A 3 -0.24 8.38 -16.58
CA GLY A 3 -1.47 8.95 -16.01
C GLY A 3 -2.23 9.93 -16.90
N MET A 4 -1.60 10.56 -17.88
CA MET A 4 -2.25 11.51 -18.81
C MET A 4 -2.72 10.85 -20.13
N MET A 5 -2.48 9.55 -20.30
CA MET A 5 -2.84 8.81 -21.51
C MET A 5 -4.24 8.17 -21.42
N GLY A 6 -4.89 8.24 -20.25
CA GLY A 6 -6.22 7.68 -20.04
C GLY A 6 -7.35 8.65 -20.40
N GLY A 7 -8.54 8.11 -20.66
CA GLY A 7 -9.74 8.91 -20.85
C GLY A 7 -10.27 9.46 -19.53
N ALA A 8 -10.85 10.67 -19.54
CA ALA A 8 -11.38 11.32 -18.34
C ALA A 8 -12.38 10.44 -17.56
N LYS A 9 -13.29 9.75 -18.28
CA LYS A 9 -14.23 8.80 -17.65
C LYS A 9 -13.51 7.68 -16.91
N ALA A 10 -12.52 7.06 -17.56
CA ALA A 10 -11.77 5.95 -16.95
C ALA A 10 -10.99 6.40 -15.70
N HIS A 11 -10.50 7.63 -15.67
CA HIS A 11 -9.89 8.21 -14.47
C HIS A 11 -10.89 8.40 -13.34
N CYS A 12 -12.08 8.96 -13.61
CA CYS A 12 -13.13 9.11 -12.61
C CYS A 12 -13.59 7.74 -12.06
N ASP A 13 -13.83 6.77 -12.95
CA ASP A 13 -14.21 5.42 -12.55
C ASP A 13 -13.11 4.76 -11.70
N GLY A 14 -11.83 4.98 -12.04
CA GLY A 14 -10.69 4.51 -11.26
C GLY A 14 -10.64 5.12 -9.86
N ILE A 15 -10.90 6.42 -9.73
CA ILE A 15 -11.00 7.11 -8.43
C ILE A 15 -12.07 6.46 -7.57
N VAL A 16 -13.27 6.26 -8.11
CA VAL A 16 -14.36 5.59 -7.38
C VAL A 16 -13.92 4.19 -6.95
N ALA A 17 -13.33 3.41 -7.86
CA ALA A 17 -12.93 2.04 -7.59
C ALA A 17 -11.92 1.93 -6.44
N PHE A 18 -10.85 2.71 -6.41
CA PHE A 18 -9.85 2.58 -5.34
C PHE A 18 -10.25 3.27 -4.03
N SER A 19 -11.12 4.29 -4.07
CA SER A 19 -11.46 5.07 -2.87
C SER A 19 -12.72 4.60 -2.14
N GLN A 20 -13.62 3.87 -2.82
CA GLN A 20 -14.91 3.47 -2.26
C GLN A 20 -15.11 1.96 -2.15
N THR A 21 -14.20 1.16 -2.70
CA THR A 21 -14.26 -0.30 -2.50
C THR A 21 -13.78 -0.64 -1.10
N ASP A 22 -14.62 -1.33 -0.33
CA ASP A 22 -14.27 -1.83 0.99
C ASP A 22 -13.61 -3.23 0.88
N PHE A 23 -12.33 -3.30 1.20
CA PHE A 23 -11.54 -4.54 1.19
C PHE A 23 -11.48 -5.25 2.55
N THR A 24 -12.26 -4.84 3.56
CA THR A 24 -12.20 -5.36 4.94
C THR A 24 -12.38 -6.87 5.00
N GLU A 25 -13.39 -7.41 4.31
CA GLU A 25 -13.66 -8.85 4.32
C GLU A 25 -12.66 -9.64 3.49
N ASP A 26 -12.04 -9.02 2.51
CA ASP A 26 -11.01 -9.68 1.70
C ASP A 26 -9.71 -9.83 2.48
N LEU A 27 -9.29 -8.80 3.24
CA LEU A 27 -8.12 -8.87 4.11
C LEU A 27 -8.24 -9.99 5.15
N LYS A 28 -9.43 -10.20 5.73
CA LYS A 28 -9.70 -11.29 6.70
C LYS A 28 -9.57 -12.69 6.10
N LYS A 29 -9.77 -12.84 4.78
CA LYS A 29 -9.67 -14.13 4.08
C LYS A 29 -8.23 -14.52 3.78
N ILE A 30 -7.29 -13.56 3.75
CA ILE A 30 -5.89 -13.84 3.43
C ILE A 30 -5.24 -14.64 4.57
N THR A 31 -4.69 -15.82 4.23
CA THR A 31 -4.09 -16.76 5.20
C THR A 31 -2.57 -16.90 5.05
N VAL A 32 -1.99 -16.42 3.96
CA VAL A 32 -0.53 -16.42 3.73
C VAL A 32 0.16 -15.29 4.51
N PRO A 33 1.48 -15.34 4.74
CA PRO A 33 2.23 -14.21 5.28
C PRO A 33 2.07 -12.97 4.39
N VAL A 34 1.85 -11.80 5.00
CA VAL A 34 1.70 -10.53 4.28
C VAL A 34 2.57 -9.45 4.91
N LEU A 35 3.39 -8.81 4.08
CA LEU A 35 4.11 -7.61 4.45
C LEU A 35 3.33 -6.36 3.99
N VAL A 36 3.00 -5.49 4.94
CA VAL A 36 2.43 -4.16 4.72
C VAL A 36 3.52 -3.13 4.91
N MET A 37 3.88 -2.41 3.85
CA MET A 37 4.91 -1.37 3.86
C MET A 37 4.28 -0.01 3.60
N HIS A 38 4.56 0.99 4.44
CA HIS A 38 3.96 2.31 4.26
C HIS A 38 4.79 3.44 4.87
N GLY A 39 4.89 4.55 4.15
CA GLY A 39 5.45 5.79 4.66
C GLY A 39 4.46 6.51 5.58
N ASP A 40 4.92 7.12 6.67
CA ASP A 40 4.04 7.90 7.56
C ASP A 40 3.75 9.33 7.06
N ASP A 41 4.45 9.79 6.01
CA ASP A 41 4.25 11.07 5.32
C ASP A 41 3.68 10.87 3.89
N ASP A 42 2.85 9.84 3.72
CA ASP A 42 2.11 9.60 2.48
C ASP A 42 0.92 10.58 2.38
N GLN A 43 0.99 11.48 1.39
CA GLN A 43 -0.04 12.50 1.13
C GLN A 43 -1.17 12.03 0.20
N ILE A 44 -1.08 10.84 -0.37
CA ILE A 44 -2.07 10.30 -1.32
C ILE A 44 -2.98 9.28 -0.62
N VAL A 45 -2.38 8.36 0.13
CA VAL A 45 -3.07 7.35 0.93
C VAL A 45 -2.73 7.59 2.40
N PRO A 46 -3.61 8.20 3.20
CA PRO A 46 -3.29 8.55 4.58
C PRO A 46 -2.87 7.34 5.41
N TYR A 47 -1.66 7.39 5.99
CA TYR A 47 -1.09 6.27 6.75
C TYR A 47 -2.02 5.77 7.87
N ALA A 48 -2.56 6.68 8.68
CA ALA A 48 -3.37 6.32 9.85
C ALA A 48 -4.67 5.56 9.50
N ASP A 49 -5.20 5.78 8.30
CA ASP A 49 -6.47 5.20 7.83
C ASP A 49 -6.25 4.06 6.81
N SER A 50 -5.01 3.54 6.73
CA SER A 50 -4.65 2.48 5.78
C SER A 50 -3.80 1.41 6.43
N ALA A 51 -2.48 1.54 6.40
CA ALA A 51 -1.54 0.46 6.70
C ALA A 51 -1.70 -0.18 8.10
N PRO A 52 -1.87 0.58 9.21
CA PRO A 52 -2.13 0.00 10.52
C PRO A 52 -3.44 -0.79 10.58
N LEU A 53 -4.48 -0.33 9.88
CA LEU A 53 -5.78 -1.00 9.83
C LEU A 53 -5.68 -2.29 9.00
N SER A 54 -5.00 -2.25 7.84
CA SER A 54 -4.78 -3.43 7.02
C SER A 54 -3.99 -4.49 7.77
N ALA A 55 -2.86 -4.12 8.40
CA ALA A 55 -2.04 -5.04 9.17
C ALA A 55 -2.82 -5.68 10.34
N LYS A 56 -3.72 -4.92 10.98
CA LYS A 56 -4.58 -5.43 12.06
C LYS A 56 -5.64 -6.43 11.56
N LEU A 57 -6.15 -6.26 10.34
CA LEU A 57 -7.16 -7.15 9.75
C LEU A 57 -6.56 -8.45 9.20
N LEU A 58 -5.31 -8.41 8.75
CA LEU A 58 -4.57 -9.55 8.22
C LEU A 58 -4.21 -10.54 9.33
N LYS A 59 -4.47 -11.84 9.11
CA LYS A 59 -4.15 -12.90 10.08
C LYS A 59 -2.65 -13.01 10.36
N ASN A 60 -1.84 -12.87 9.32
CA ASN A 60 -0.38 -12.98 9.35
C ASN A 60 0.27 -11.71 8.79
N GLY A 61 -0.24 -10.55 9.21
CA GLY A 61 0.23 -9.23 8.76
C GLY A 61 1.47 -8.76 9.51
N ILE A 62 2.49 -8.35 8.78
CA ILE A 62 3.69 -7.67 9.30
C ILE A 62 3.64 -6.23 8.80
N LEU A 63 3.58 -5.26 9.71
CA LEU A 63 3.63 -3.84 9.37
C LEU A 63 5.06 -3.33 9.45
N LYS A 64 5.52 -2.67 8.38
CA LYS A 64 6.75 -1.89 8.38
C LYS A 64 6.46 -0.43 7.99
N THR A 65 6.64 0.45 8.96
CA THR A 65 6.42 1.90 8.82
C THR A 65 7.74 2.60 8.53
N TYR A 66 7.71 3.52 7.56
CA TYR A 66 8.88 4.29 7.16
C TYR A 66 8.68 5.78 7.46
N LYS A 67 9.50 6.32 8.35
CA LYS A 67 9.38 7.70 8.81
C LYS A 67 9.78 8.68 7.71
N GLY A 68 8.89 9.61 7.37
CA GLY A 68 9.09 10.67 6.37
C GLY A 68 9.03 10.19 4.92
N PHE A 69 8.68 8.93 4.66
CA PHE A 69 8.66 8.40 3.30
C PHE A 69 7.36 8.81 2.59
N PRO A 70 7.42 9.23 1.31
CA PRO A 70 6.25 9.65 0.54
C PRO A 70 5.50 8.45 -0.07
N HIS A 71 4.34 8.69 -0.67
CA HIS A 71 3.60 7.69 -1.45
C HIS A 71 4.45 6.99 -2.51
N GLY A 72 5.33 7.75 -3.16
CA GLY A 72 6.25 7.28 -4.19
C GLY A 72 7.50 6.56 -3.67
N MET A 73 7.54 6.11 -2.40
CA MET A 73 8.72 5.49 -1.78
C MET A 73 9.36 4.32 -2.55
N PRO A 74 8.65 3.51 -3.35
CA PRO A 74 9.33 2.50 -4.19
C PRO A 74 10.27 3.10 -5.24
N THR A 75 10.09 4.37 -5.59
CA THR A 75 10.96 5.10 -6.51
C THR A 75 11.95 6.00 -5.77
N THR A 76 11.52 6.76 -4.75
CA THR A 76 12.39 7.73 -4.07
C THR A 76 13.34 7.08 -3.08
N GLU A 77 12.94 5.96 -2.46
CA GLU A 77 13.67 5.26 -1.39
C GLU A 77 14.00 3.80 -1.78
N ALA A 78 14.21 3.58 -3.08
CA ALA A 78 14.23 2.25 -3.71
C ALA A 78 15.18 1.25 -3.03
N ASP A 79 16.38 1.68 -2.61
CA ASP A 79 17.36 0.78 -1.99
C ASP A 79 16.81 0.16 -0.69
N THR A 80 16.19 0.98 0.16
CA THR A 80 15.56 0.52 1.41
C THR A 80 14.38 -0.41 1.10
N ILE A 81 13.50 -0.01 0.17
CA ILE A 81 12.33 -0.79 -0.22
C ILE A 81 12.74 -2.16 -0.77
N ASN A 82 13.72 -2.19 -1.67
CA ASN A 82 14.19 -3.41 -2.32
C ASN A 82 14.86 -4.37 -1.32
N ALA A 83 15.65 -3.85 -0.38
CA ALA A 83 16.29 -4.67 0.66
C ALA A 83 15.25 -5.34 1.58
N ASP A 84 14.20 -4.61 1.95
CA ASP A 84 13.15 -5.11 2.83
C ASP A 84 12.26 -6.15 2.14
N LEU A 85 11.90 -5.91 0.87
CA LEU A 85 11.21 -6.91 0.05
C LEU A 85 12.03 -8.20 -0.08
N LEU A 86 13.33 -8.08 -0.39
CA LEU A 86 14.21 -9.25 -0.49
C LEU A 86 14.33 -10.01 0.83
N THR A 87 14.35 -9.30 1.95
CA THR A 87 14.39 -9.90 3.29
C THR A 87 13.11 -10.70 3.56
N PHE A 88 11.95 -10.14 3.25
CA PHE A 88 10.67 -10.83 3.42
C PHE A 88 10.53 -12.07 2.53
N LEU A 89 10.97 -11.99 1.28
CA LEU A 89 10.90 -13.12 0.33
C LEU A 89 11.83 -14.30 0.68
N LYS A 90 12.84 -14.08 1.51
CA LYS A 90 13.80 -15.12 1.93
C LYS A 90 13.42 -15.80 3.24
N ALA A 91 12.46 -15.26 3.99
CA ALA A 91 12.00 -15.80 5.27
C ALA A 91 11.07 -16.99 5.06
#